data_AF-A0A957N9K0-F1
#
_entry.id   AF-A0A957N9K0-F1
#
_cell.length_a   1.000
_cell.length_b   1.000
_cell.length_c   1.000
_cell.angle_alpha   90.00
_cell.angle_beta   90.00
_cell.angle_gamma   90.00
#
_symmetry.space_group_name_H-M   'P 1'
#
loop_
_entity.id
_entity.type
_entity.pdbx_description
1 polymer ?
#
loop_
_entity_poly.entity_id
_entity_poly.type
_entity_poly.pdbx_seq_one_letter_code
_entity_poly.pdbx_strand_id
1 'polypeptide(L)'
;TGEAFYLTEGVLRLIHRAITEEPVYPHFGPAHSFLKRDAKPLPQGRIVRISTTLLATSARVPKDYRLRLRLTGADSASFARYPADGEAPTWHVYRGPTRPSSLTVPMAPYVSDSQPVSAP
;
A
#
# COMPACT_ATOMS: atom_id res chain seq x y z
N THR A 1 9.17 19.09 14.35
CA THR A 1 8.30 18.50 15.38
C THR A 1 8.14 16.98 15.28
N GLY A 2 8.57 16.29 14.20
CA GLY A 2 8.44 14.81 14.11
C GLY A 2 7.00 14.29 14.01
N GLU A 3 6.06 15.23 13.95
CA GLU A 3 4.63 15.01 13.81
C GLU A 3 4.32 14.31 12.48
N ALA A 4 3.25 13.52 12.49
CA ALA A 4 2.85 12.73 11.35
C ALA A 4 1.42 13.03 10.94
N PHE A 5 1.26 13.32 9.66
CA PHE A 5 -0.02 13.61 9.04
C PHE A 5 -0.46 12.39 8.25
N TYR A 6 -1.70 11.95 8.46
CA TYR A 6 -2.30 10.85 7.73
C TYR A 6 -2.66 11.32 6.30
N LEU A 7 -2.19 10.60 5.29
CA LEU A 7 -2.45 10.92 3.87
C LEU A 7 -3.42 9.93 3.22
N THR A 8 -3.16 8.64 3.41
CA THR A 8 -3.94 7.54 2.85
C THR A 8 -3.50 6.22 3.49
N GLU A 9 -4.25 5.16 3.21
CA GLU A 9 -3.97 3.79 3.61
C GLU A 9 -4.36 2.80 2.51
N GLY A 10 -4.08 1.53 2.75
CA GLY A 10 -4.57 0.41 1.97
C GLY A 10 -4.60 -0.82 2.86
N VAL A 11 -5.48 -1.76 2.53
CA VAL A 11 -5.65 -2.99 3.30
C VAL A 11 -5.78 -4.16 2.35
N LEU A 12 -5.04 -5.23 2.65
CA LEU A 12 -5.12 -6.48 1.92
C LEU A 12 -5.07 -7.64 2.89
N ARG A 13 -6.14 -8.45 2.91
CA ARG A 13 -6.08 -9.77 3.53
C ARG A 13 -5.23 -10.67 2.64
N LEU A 14 -4.05 -11.08 3.12
CA LEU A 14 -3.01 -11.74 2.29
C LEU A 14 -3.42 -13.06 1.62
N ILE A 15 -4.54 -13.66 2.01
CA ILE A 15 -5.13 -14.78 1.25
C ILE A 15 -5.57 -14.37 -0.15
N HIS A 16 -5.89 -13.09 -0.38
CA HIS A 16 -6.29 -12.54 -1.67
C HIS A 16 -5.10 -11.93 -2.44
N ARG A 17 -3.85 -12.28 -2.10
CA ARG A 17 -2.65 -11.71 -2.76
C ARG A 17 -2.49 -12.03 -4.25
N ALA A 18 -3.24 -12.98 -4.77
CA ALA A 18 -3.18 -13.31 -6.19
C ALA A 18 -3.58 -12.09 -7.02
N ILE A 19 -2.79 -11.76 -8.03
CA ILE A 19 -3.11 -10.68 -8.97
C ILE A 19 -3.99 -11.31 -10.07
N THR A 20 -5.10 -10.65 -10.40
CA THR A 20 -5.93 -11.04 -11.54
C THR A 20 -5.38 -10.44 -12.84
N GLU A 21 -5.47 -11.22 -13.92
CA GLU A 21 -5.15 -10.76 -15.28
C GLU A 21 -6.33 -10.01 -15.93
N GLU A 22 -7.52 -10.12 -15.34
CA GLU A 22 -8.76 -9.48 -15.79
C GLU A 22 -9.23 -8.44 -14.76
N PRO A 23 -8.57 -7.28 -14.65
CA PRO A 23 -8.97 -6.24 -13.72
C PRO A 23 -10.24 -5.52 -14.17
N VAL A 24 -11.21 -5.33 -13.27
CA VAL A 24 -12.37 -4.45 -13.51
C VAL A 24 -11.94 -2.99 -13.63
N TYR A 25 -10.91 -2.58 -12.88
CA TYR A 25 -10.35 -1.23 -12.87
C TYR A 25 -8.82 -1.26 -13.04
N PRO A 26 -8.31 -1.31 -14.29
CA PRO A 26 -6.87 -1.51 -14.55
C PRO A 26 -5.97 -0.34 -14.13
N HIS A 27 -6.53 0.86 -13.96
CA HIS A 27 -5.75 2.09 -13.82
C HIS A 27 -5.10 2.30 -12.44
N PHE A 28 -5.48 1.53 -11.41
CA PHE A 28 -5.06 1.80 -10.03
C PHE A 28 -3.87 0.95 -9.55
N GLY A 29 -3.36 0.02 -10.38
CA GLY A 29 -2.25 -0.87 -10.04
C GLY A 29 -2.67 -2.35 -9.99
N PRO A 30 -1.99 -3.21 -9.20
CA PRO A 30 -2.35 -4.63 -9.11
C PRO A 30 -3.80 -4.81 -8.65
N ALA A 31 -4.59 -5.54 -9.42
CA ALA A 31 -5.95 -5.90 -9.06
C ALA A 31 -6.01 -7.30 -8.45
N HIS A 32 -6.98 -7.51 -7.57
CA HIS A 32 -7.25 -8.79 -6.92
C HIS A 32 -8.71 -9.16 -7.15
N SER A 33 -9.02 -10.45 -7.35
CA SER A 33 -10.40 -10.89 -7.59
C SER A 33 -11.25 -10.87 -6.32
N PHE A 34 -10.63 -11.03 -5.15
CA PHE A 34 -11.26 -11.21 -3.83
C PHE A 34 -12.23 -12.41 -3.74
N LEU A 35 -12.30 -13.25 -4.77
CA LEU A 35 -13.17 -14.43 -4.77
C LEU A 35 -12.60 -15.50 -3.85
N LYS A 36 -13.49 -16.24 -3.17
CA LYS A 36 -13.12 -17.35 -2.29
C LYS A 36 -12.34 -18.44 -3.02
N ARG A 37 -12.71 -18.73 -4.27
CA ARG A 37 -12.05 -19.76 -5.11
C ARG A 37 -10.59 -19.44 -5.43
N ASP A 38 -10.23 -18.16 -5.42
CA ASP A 38 -8.87 -17.70 -5.74
C ASP A 38 -8.03 -17.44 -4.47
N ALA A 39 -8.61 -17.69 -3.29
CA ALA A 39 -7.92 -17.51 -2.02
C ALA A 39 -6.73 -18.46 -1.91
N LYS A 40 -5.54 -17.90 -1.72
CA LYS A 40 -4.29 -18.63 -1.57
C LYS A 40 -3.75 -18.38 -0.17
N PRO A 41 -3.70 -19.36 0.74
CA PRO A 41 -3.07 -19.16 2.05
C PRO A 41 -1.63 -18.66 1.95
N LEU A 42 -1.17 -17.91 2.95
CA LEU A 42 0.22 -17.48 3.02
C LEU A 42 1.07 -18.66 3.54
N PRO A 43 2.05 -19.16 2.78
CA PRO A 43 2.88 -20.27 3.24
C PRO A 43 3.80 -19.84 4.37
N GLN A 44 3.87 -20.63 5.43
CA GLN A 44 4.81 -20.42 6.53
C GLN A 44 6.26 -20.68 6.07
N GLY A 45 7.21 -19.90 6.60
CA GLY A 45 8.64 -20.06 6.32
C GLY A 45 9.08 -19.74 4.89
N ARG A 46 8.16 -19.31 4.01
CA ARG A 46 8.45 -18.98 2.61
C ARG A 46 8.28 -17.50 2.33
N ILE A 47 9.21 -16.96 1.54
CA ILE A 47 9.14 -15.58 1.06
C ILE A 47 8.19 -15.54 -0.12
N VAL A 48 7.26 -14.59 -0.10
CA VAL A 48 6.35 -14.34 -1.22
C VAL A 48 6.33 -12.86 -1.57
N ARG A 49 6.18 -12.55 -2.86
CA ARG A 49 5.92 -11.19 -3.34
C ARG A 49 4.47 -10.83 -3.02
N ILE A 50 4.28 -9.69 -2.34
CA ILE A 50 2.97 -9.06 -2.17
C ILE A 50 2.99 -7.76 -2.96
N SER A 51 1.89 -7.47 -3.64
CA SER A 51 1.63 -6.22 -4.35
C SER A 51 0.23 -5.77 -4.00
N THR A 52 0.07 -4.49 -3.67
CA THR A 52 -1.22 -3.89 -3.32
C THR A 52 -1.13 -2.39 -3.58
N THR A 53 -2.27 -1.71 -3.49
CA THR A 53 -2.41 -0.28 -3.75
C THR A 53 -2.89 0.42 -2.48
N LEU A 54 -2.58 1.70 -2.36
CA LEU A 54 -3.21 2.58 -1.36
C LEU A 54 -4.40 3.28 -2.03
N LEU A 55 -5.35 3.72 -1.22
CA LEU A 55 -6.46 4.55 -1.69
C LEU A 55 -5.91 5.82 -2.34
N ALA A 56 -6.53 6.24 -3.44
CA ALA A 56 -6.11 7.41 -4.19
C ALA A 56 -6.18 8.66 -3.31
N THR A 57 -5.14 9.49 -3.36
CA THR A 57 -5.09 10.76 -2.64
C THR A 57 -4.32 11.78 -3.48
N SER A 58 -4.63 13.06 -3.28
CA SER A 58 -3.86 14.18 -3.81
C SER A 58 -3.43 15.05 -2.63
N ALA A 59 -2.13 15.09 -2.36
CA ALA A 59 -1.58 15.82 -1.24
C ALA A 59 -0.29 16.54 -1.65
N ARG A 60 -0.16 17.79 -1.23
CA ARG A 60 1.11 18.53 -1.31
C ARG A 60 1.99 18.10 -0.15
N VAL A 61 3.18 17.59 -0.45
CA VAL A 61 4.24 17.38 0.55
C VAL A 61 5.12 18.63 0.55
N PRO A 62 5.07 19.48 1.60
CA PRO A 62 5.88 20.69 1.63
C PRO A 62 7.38 20.37 1.65
N LYS A 63 8.18 21.38 1.33
CA LYS A 63 9.62 21.33 1.57
C LYS A 63 9.86 21.01 3.06
N ASP A 64 10.88 20.19 3.32
CA ASP A 64 11.29 19.73 4.65
C ASP A 64 10.37 18.69 5.33
N TYR A 65 9.31 18.24 4.64
CA TYR A 65 8.51 17.08 5.06
C TYR A 65 9.06 15.79 4.44
N ARG A 66 8.71 14.66 5.04
CA ARG A 66 9.09 13.32 4.55
C ARG A 66 7.86 12.44 4.42
N LEU A 67 7.82 11.65 3.35
CA LEU A 67 6.86 10.55 3.23
C LEU A 67 7.26 9.40 4.16
N ARG A 68 6.26 8.83 4.85
CA ARG A 68 6.44 7.71 5.76
C ARG A 68 5.39 6.64 5.50
N LEU A 69 5.83 5.44 5.17
CA LEU A 69 4.98 4.26 5.07
C LEU A 69 4.98 3.51 6.41
N ARG A 70 3.80 3.24 6.94
CA ARG A 70 3.60 2.35 8.08
C ARG A 70 2.93 1.07 7.58
N LEU A 71 3.47 -0.06 7.98
CA LEU A 71 2.86 -1.37 7.74
C LEU A 71 2.33 -1.89 9.08
N THR A 72 1.07 -2.31 9.14
CA THR A 72 0.41 -2.80 10.35
C THR A 72 -0.23 -4.17 10.08
N GLY A 73 -0.37 -4.98 11.13
CA GLY A 73 -0.97 -6.32 11.04
C GLY A 73 -2.46 -6.36 11.38
N ALA A 74 -3.04 -5.24 11.84
CA ALA A 74 -4.42 -5.16 12.27
C ALA A 74 -4.93 -3.71 12.21
N ASP A 75 -6.22 -3.60 11.99
CA ASP A 75 -7.05 -2.43 12.28
C ASP A 75 -8.31 -2.96 12.95
N SER A 76 -8.34 -2.91 14.28
CA SER A 76 -9.40 -3.52 15.10
C SER A 76 -10.71 -2.75 15.07
N ALA A 77 -10.70 -1.50 14.60
CA ALA A 77 -11.92 -0.72 14.44
C ALA A 77 -12.70 -1.15 13.20
N SER A 78 -11.99 -1.59 12.15
CA SER A 78 -12.59 -1.89 10.84
C SER A 78 -12.61 -3.38 10.49
N PHE A 79 -11.69 -4.19 11.03
CA PHE A 79 -11.50 -5.58 10.60
C PHE A 79 -11.40 -6.56 11.77
N ALA A 80 -11.87 -7.79 11.52
CA ALA A 80 -11.65 -8.90 12.43
C ALA A 80 -10.16 -9.20 12.58
N ARG A 81 -9.77 -9.56 13.80
CA ARG A 81 -8.41 -10.02 14.12
C ARG A 81 -8.13 -11.39 13.49
N TYR A 82 -6.92 -11.58 12.98
CA TYR A 82 -6.44 -12.87 12.50
C TYR A 82 -5.05 -13.22 13.08
N PRO A 83 -4.89 -14.37 13.75
CA PRO A 83 -5.96 -15.29 14.19
C PRO A 83 -6.91 -14.60 15.18
N ALA A 84 -8.12 -15.14 15.33
CA ALA A 84 -9.14 -14.55 16.22
C ALA A 84 -8.65 -14.56 17.68
N ASP A 85 -7.96 -15.62 18.06
CA ASP A 85 -7.38 -15.90 19.36
C ASP A 85 -5.88 -16.29 19.24
N GLY A 86 -5.21 -16.45 20.39
CA GLY A 86 -3.80 -16.83 20.44
C GLY A 86 -2.82 -15.69 20.11
N GLU A 87 -1.61 -16.06 19.71
CA GLU A 87 -0.52 -15.12 19.44
C GLU A 87 -0.66 -14.45 18.07
N ALA A 88 -0.27 -13.17 17.99
CA ALA A 88 -0.23 -12.46 16.72
C ALA A 88 0.91 -13.01 15.83
N PRO A 89 0.68 -13.20 14.52
CA PRO A 89 1.70 -13.71 13.63
C PRO A 89 2.83 -12.69 13.49
N THR A 90 4.07 -13.18 13.56
CA THR A 90 5.24 -12.38 13.17
C THR A 90 5.45 -12.48 11.67
N TRP A 91 5.68 -11.33 11.03
CA TRP A 91 5.97 -11.24 9.60
C TRP A 91 7.23 -10.40 9.39
N HIS A 92 7.99 -10.80 8.38
CA HIS A 92 9.23 -10.12 8.00
C HIS A 92 9.07 -9.48 6.63
N VAL A 93 9.42 -8.20 6.53
CA VAL A 93 9.49 -7.50 5.25
C VAL A 93 10.94 -7.48 4.81
N TYR A 94 11.21 -8.16 3.69
CA TYR A 94 12.53 -8.17 3.10
C TYR A 94 12.71 -6.92 2.22
N ARG A 95 13.87 -6.27 2.38
CA ARG A 95 14.29 -5.10 1.61
C ARG A 95 15.77 -5.24 1.24
N GLY A 96 16.14 -4.82 0.05
CA GLY A 96 17.51 -4.89 -0.46
C GLY A 96 17.55 -5.07 -1.98
N PRO A 97 18.74 -5.09 -2.60
CA PRO A 97 18.88 -5.16 -4.06
C PRO A 97 18.28 -6.44 -4.67
N THR A 98 18.38 -7.57 -3.97
CA THR A 98 17.82 -8.87 -4.42
C THR A 98 16.38 -9.09 -3.96
N ARG A 99 15.86 -8.24 -3.06
CA ARG A 99 14.49 -8.30 -2.52
C ARG A 99 13.91 -6.88 -2.41
N PRO A 100 13.61 -6.21 -3.54
CA PRO A 100 13.36 -4.79 -3.59
C PRO A 100 11.91 -4.42 -3.22
N SER A 101 11.53 -4.58 -1.95
CA SER A 101 10.29 -3.97 -1.46
C SER A 101 10.35 -2.44 -1.64
N SER A 102 9.32 -1.87 -2.26
CA SER A 102 9.28 -0.46 -2.66
C SER A 102 7.86 0.09 -2.58
N LEU A 103 7.76 1.41 -2.52
CA LEU A 103 6.52 2.18 -2.66
C LEU A 103 6.66 3.08 -3.89
N THR A 104 5.81 2.89 -4.88
CA THR A 104 5.71 3.78 -6.03
C THR A 104 4.74 4.90 -5.70
N VAL A 105 5.20 6.15 -5.80
CA VAL A 105 4.39 7.33 -5.56
C VAL A 105 4.29 8.12 -6.86
N PRO A 106 3.09 8.31 -7.43
CA PRO A 106 2.92 9.21 -8.57
C PRO A 106 3.12 10.64 -8.09
N MET A 107 4.16 11.30 -8.59
CA MET A 107 4.48 12.69 -8.26
C MET A 107 4.24 13.59 -9.46
N ALA A 108 3.64 14.77 -9.21
CA ALA A 108 3.54 15.85 -10.17
C ALA A 108 4.25 17.09 -9.59
N PRO A 109 4.89 17.91 -10.43
CA PRO A 109 5.45 19.18 -9.96
C PRO A 109 4.32 20.07 -9.41
N TYR A 110 4.58 20.71 -8.29
CA TYR A 110 3.68 21.73 -7.75
C TYR A 110 4.02 23.07 -8.40
N VAL A 111 3.10 23.60 -9.21
CA VAL A 111 3.17 24.96 -9.75
C VAL A 111 2.44 25.87 -8.78
N SER A 112 3.12 26.84 -8.19
CA SER A 112 2.45 27.85 -7.37
C SER A 112 1.78 28.89 -8.26
N ASP A 113 0.58 29.33 -7.89
CA ASP A 113 -0.17 30.39 -8.58
C ASP A 113 0.57 31.75 -8.66
N SER A 114 1.72 31.90 -8.00
CA SER A 114 2.59 33.08 -8.03
C SER A 114 3.65 33.08 -9.15
N GLN A 115 3.66 32.10 -10.04
CA GLN A 115 4.41 32.16 -11.30
C GLN A 115 3.45 32.54 -12.43
N PRO A 116 3.70 33.63 -13.20
CA PRO A 116 2.83 33.95 -14.32
C PRO A 116 2.87 32.78 -15.31
N VAL A 117 1.70 32.27 -15.66
CA VAL A 117 1.55 31.37 -16.80
C VAL A 117 1.95 32.16 -18.03
N SER A 118 3.17 31.96 -18.53
CA SER A 118 3.48 32.35 -19.91
C SER A 118 2.61 31.48 -20.81
N ALA A 119 1.56 32.08 -21.35
CA ALA A 119 0.75 31.49 -22.40
C ALA A 119 1.64 31.19 -23.63
N PRO A 120 1.31 30.14 -24.40
CA PRO A 120 1.97 29.84 -25.67
C PRO A 120 1.77 30.96 -26.71
#